data_AF-A0A0L9T9L2-F1
#
_entry.id   AF-A0A0L9T9L2-F1
#
_cell.length_a   1.000
_cell.length_b   1.000
_cell.length_c   1.000
_cell.angle_alpha   90.00
_cell.angle_beta   90.00
_cell.angle_gamma   90.00
#
_symmetry.space_group_name_H-M   'P 1'
#
loop_
_entity.id
_entity.type
_entity.pdbx_description
1 polymer ?
#
loop_
_entity_poly.entity_id
_entity_poly.type
_entity_poly.pdbx_seq_one_letter_code
_entity_poly.pdbx_strand_id
1 'polypeptide(L)'
;MEAITEGVNNINITETYKKNRIQVSNTKKPLFFYVNLAKRYMQQHNEVELSALGMAIATVVTVAEILKNNGLAVEKKIMTSTVDIKDDSRGRPVQKAKIEILLGKTANFDELMAAAAAEDGENGDAEEQTT
;
A
#
# COMPACT_ATOMS: atom_id res chain seq x y z
N MET A 1 5.02 29.14 -29.65
CA MET A 1 5.67 29.48 -28.37
C MET A 1 5.70 28.22 -27.53
N GLU A 2 6.77 27.44 -27.69
CA GLU A 2 7.16 26.45 -26.69
C GLU A 2 7.76 27.20 -25.51
N ALA A 3 7.25 26.94 -24.31
CA ALA A 3 7.94 27.28 -23.07
C ALA A 3 7.38 26.43 -21.90
N ILE A 4 8.19 25.44 -21.52
CA ILE A 4 8.46 24.96 -20.15
C ILE A 4 7.35 24.23 -19.37
N THR A 5 7.23 22.95 -19.68
CA THR A 5 6.83 21.89 -18.74
C THR A 5 8.01 21.53 -17.82
N GLU A 6 8.31 22.34 -16.81
CA GLU A 6 9.33 22.01 -15.81
C GLU A 6 8.84 22.41 -14.41
N GLY A 7 8.23 21.46 -13.70
CA GLY A 7 7.67 21.72 -12.37
C GLY A 7 7.54 20.49 -11.47
N VAL A 8 8.22 19.39 -11.79
CA VAL A 8 8.25 18.16 -10.98
C VAL A 8 9.68 17.65 -10.81
N ASN A 9 10.60 18.51 -10.40
CA ASN A 9 11.95 18.08 -10.01
C ASN A 9 12.42 18.93 -8.84
N ASN A 10 12.05 18.55 -7.61
CA ASN A 10 12.84 18.75 -6.40
C ASN A 10 12.17 18.09 -5.18
N ILE A 11 11.84 16.80 -5.31
CA ILE A 11 11.74 15.90 -4.16
C ILE A 11 13.04 15.11 -4.23
N ASN A 12 13.92 15.28 -3.22
CA ASN A 12 15.21 14.61 -3.09
C ASN A 12 15.27 13.25 -3.82
N ILE A 13 15.89 13.25 -5.01
CA ILE A 13 16.06 12.09 -5.89
C ILE A 13 17.21 11.23 -5.34
N THR A 14 17.06 10.77 -4.10
CA THR A 14 17.88 9.74 -3.46
C THR A 14 17.02 8.66 -2.81
N GLU A 15 15.70 8.73 -2.94
CA GLU A 15 14.82 7.58 -2.72
C GLU A 15 14.66 6.83 -4.03
N THR A 16 15.65 5.97 -4.34
CA THR A 16 15.56 4.93 -5.37
C THR A 16 14.15 4.37 -5.35
N TYR A 17 13.38 4.54 -6.43
CA TYR A 17 12.00 4.05 -6.56
C TYR A 17 11.92 2.59 -6.10
N LYS A 18 11.57 2.39 -4.83
CA LYS A 18 11.43 1.06 -4.26
C LYS A 18 10.24 0.42 -4.97
N LYS A 19 10.53 -0.63 -5.74
CA LYS A 19 9.52 -1.37 -6.53
C LYS A 19 8.41 -1.94 -5.64
N ASN A 20 8.64 -2.03 -4.33
CA ASN A 20 7.72 -2.54 -3.33
C ASN A 20 7.05 -1.46 -2.46
N ARG A 21 6.89 -0.22 -2.95
CA ARG A 21 6.19 0.85 -2.21
C ARG A 21 4.76 1.07 -2.73
N ILE A 22 3.81 1.11 -1.80
CA ILE A 22 2.40 1.44 -2.04
C ILE A 22 2.11 2.79 -1.38
N GLN A 23 1.66 3.74 -2.20
CA GLN A 23 1.15 5.02 -1.70
C GLN A 23 -0.37 5.01 -1.73
N VAL A 24 -0.97 5.05 -0.55
CA VAL A 24 -2.41 5.10 -0.40
C VAL A 24 -2.84 6.57 -0.42
N SER A 25 -3.63 6.89 -1.43
CA SER A 25 -4.29 8.19 -1.58
C SER A 25 -5.80 8.02 -1.44
N ASN A 26 -6.54 9.12 -1.63
CA ASN A 26 -7.96 9.20 -1.30
C ASN A 26 -8.85 8.16 -2.03
N THR A 27 -10.03 7.93 -1.44
CA THR A 27 -11.11 6.91 -1.54
C THR A 27 -11.50 6.24 -2.88
N LYS A 28 -10.75 6.38 -3.97
CA LYS A 28 -11.14 5.78 -5.27
C LYS A 28 -10.92 4.28 -5.36
N LYS A 29 -10.13 3.69 -4.46
CA LYS A 29 -9.83 2.25 -4.45
C LYS A 29 -10.43 1.61 -3.21
N PRO A 30 -11.08 0.44 -3.35
CA PRO A 30 -11.61 -0.30 -2.21
C PRO A 30 -10.47 -0.76 -1.29
N LEU A 31 -10.75 -0.99 0.00
CA LEU A 31 -9.75 -1.40 0.99
C LEU A 31 -8.94 -2.63 0.53
N PHE A 32 -9.62 -3.67 0.04
CA PHE A 32 -9.00 -4.92 -0.39
C PHE A 32 -8.11 -4.79 -1.62
N PHE A 33 -8.24 -3.72 -2.42
CA PHE A 33 -7.27 -3.44 -3.48
C PHE A 33 -5.85 -3.30 -2.90
N TYR A 34 -5.72 -2.56 -1.79
CA TYR A 34 -4.42 -2.35 -1.14
C TYR A 34 -3.93 -3.58 -0.40
N VAL A 35 -4.83 -4.35 0.22
CA VAL A 35 -4.49 -5.64 0.84
C VAL A 35 -3.91 -6.61 -0.21
N ASN A 36 -4.60 -6.77 -1.35
CA ASN A 36 -4.17 -7.70 -2.40
C ASN A 36 -2.90 -7.23 -3.09
N LEU A 37 -2.74 -5.92 -3.30
CA LEU A 37 -1.51 -5.35 -3.85
C LEU A 37 -0.32 -5.58 -2.90
N ALA A 38 -0.53 -5.42 -1.58
CA ALA A 38 0.50 -5.67 -0.57
C ALA A 38 0.91 -7.15 -0.53
N LYS A 39 -0.05 -8.08 -0.60
CA LYS A 39 0.23 -9.52 -0.74
C LYS A 39 1.11 -9.79 -1.96
N ARG A 40 0.74 -9.25 -3.13
CA ARG A 40 1.51 -9.42 -4.38
C ARG A 40 2.92 -8.84 -4.27
N TYR A 41 3.10 -7.68 -3.66
CA TYR A 41 4.42 -7.07 -3.47
C TYR A 41 5.30 -7.89 -2.51
N MET A 42 4.73 -8.41 -1.43
CA MET A 42 5.46 -9.31 -0.51
C MET A 42 5.82 -10.65 -1.15
N GLN A 43 4.98 -11.20 -2.05
CA GLN A 43 5.35 -12.36 -2.86
C GLN A 43 6.58 -12.09 -3.75
N GLN A 44 6.66 -10.90 -4.36
CA GLN A 44 7.73 -10.55 -5.31
C GLN A 44 9.01 -10.04 -4.63
N HIS A 45 8.89 -9.41 -3.48
CA HIS A 45 9.98 -8.62 -2.87
C HIS A 45 10.23 -8.95 -1.39
N ASN A 46 9.53 -9.93 -0.80
CA ASN A 46 9.56 -10.31 0.62
C ASN A 46 9.07 -9.24 1.61
N GLU A 47 9.00 -7.98 1.19
CA GLU A 47 8.60 -6.85 2.00
C GLU A 47 7.77 -5.86 1.17
N VAL A 48 6.95 -5.06 1.86
CA VAL A 48 6.18 -3.97 1.26
C VAL A 48 6.21 -2.74 2.15
N GLU A 49 6.37 -1.57 1.55
CA GLU A 49 6.32 -0.27 2.22
C GLU A 49 4.97 0.40 1.94
N LEU A 50 4.15 0.58 2.97
CA LEU A 50 2.86 1.26 2.90
C LEU A 50 3.02 2.70 3.38
N SER A 51 2.54 3.67 2.61
CA SER A 51 2.59 5.08 3.01
C SER A 51 1.29 5.82 2.71
N ALA A 52 0.95 6.77 3.56
CA ALA A 52 -0.25 7.60 3.39
C ALA A 52 -0.08 8.98 4.03
N LEU A 53 -0.93 9.91 3.58
CA LEU A 53 -1.03 11.28 4.09
C LEU A 53 -2.43 11.58 4.62
N GLY A 54 -2.51 12.27 5.77
CA GLY A 54 -3.76 12.76 6.34
C GLY A 54 -4.83 11.67 6.50
N MET A 55 -6.02 11.87 5.93
CA MET A 55 -7.15 10.94 6.09
C MET A 55 -6.88 9.51 5.58
N ALA A 56 -5.97 9.35 4.61
CA ALA A 56 -5.62 8.03 4.09
C ALA A 56 -4.79 7.18 5.07
N ILE A 57 -4.30 7.77 6.17
CA ILE A 57 -3.54 7.04 7.22
C ILE A 57 -4.38 5.90 7.78
N ALA A 58 -5.68 6.10 7.99
CA ALA A 58 -6.58 5.07 8.51
C ALA A 58 -6.56 3.81 7.62
N THR A 59 -6.62 4.00 6.29
CA THR A 59 -6.56 2.88 5.34
C THR A 59 -5.26 2.10 5.43
N VAL A 60 -4.11 2.76 5.57
CA VAL A 60 -2.82 2.07 5.73
C VAL A 60 -2.76 1.27 7.04
N VAL A 61 -3.28 1.83 8.13
CA VAL A 61 -3.36 1.14 9.43
C VAL A 61 -4.22 -0.11 9.29
N THR A 62 -5.43 0.01 8.72
CA THR A 62 -6.34 -1.12 8.53
C THR A 62 -5.74 -2.20 7.62
N VAL A 63 -5.04 -1.82 6.53
CA VAL A 63 -4.36 -2.80 5.66
C VAL A 63 -3.28 -3.55 6.43
N ALA A 64 -2.46 -2.84 7.21
CA ALA A 64 -1.43 -3.48 8.03
C ALA A 64 -2.06 -4.43 9.06
N GLU A 65 -3.10 -4.00 9.77
CA GLU A 65 -3.82 -4.83 10.74
C GLU A 65 -4.39 -6.11 10.11
N ILE A 66 -5.06 -6.02 8.96
CA ILE A 66 -5.58 -7.19 8.24
C ILE A 66 -4.45 -8.19 7.93
N LEU A 67 -3.33 -7.70 7.40
CA LEU A 67 -2.21 -8.56 7.02
C LEU A 67 -1.54 -9.23 8.24
N LYS A 68 -1.41 -8.52 9.36
CA LYS A 68 -0.86 -9.09 10.59
C LYS A 68 -1.80 -10.08 11.26
N ASN A 69 -3.08 -9.73 11.37
CA ASN A 69 -4.08 -10.58 12.02
C ASN A 69 -4.32 -11.89 11.26
N ASN A 70 -4.20 -11.85 9.92
CA ASN A 70 -4.26 -13.05 9.09
C ASN A 70 -2.94 -13.84 9.07
N GLY A 71 -1.95 -13.47 9.87
CA GLY A 71 -0.66 -14.15 9.97
C GLY A 71 0.22 -14.03 8.73
N LEU A 72 -0.06 -13.11 7.81
CA LEU A 72 0.67 -12.92 6.55
C LEU A 72 1.89 -12.02 6.71
N ALA A 73 1.83 -11.02 7.59
CA ALA A 73 2.88 -10.01 7.72
C ALA A 73 3.33 -9.79 9.16
N VAL A 74 4.60 -9.41 9.31
CA VAL A 74 5.17 -8.83 10.53
C VAL A 74 5.64 -7.40 10.25
N GLU A 75 5.39 -6.49 11.18
CA GLU A 75 5.93 -5.14 11.09
C GLU A 75 7.44 -5.12 11.30
N LYS A 76 8.15 -4.43 10.41
CA LYS A 76 9.59 -4.16 10.52
C LYS A 76 9.88 -2.73 10.95
N LYS A 77 9.03 -1.79 10.51
CA LYS A 77 9.14 -0.37 10.86
C LYS A 77 7.77 0.28 10.82
N ILE A 78 7.49 1.14 11.79
CA ILE A 78 6.35 2.07 11.78
C ILE A 78 6.90 3.46 12.07
N MET A 79 6.65 4.40 11.17
CA MET A 79 7.12 5.78 11.30
C MET A 79 6.01 6.75 10.95
N THR A 80 5.83 7.76 11.79
CA THR A 80 4.98 8.90 11.51
C THR A 80 5.84 10.17 11.47
N SER A 81 5.46 11.09 10.59
CA SER A 81 6.13 12.38 10.46
C SER A 81 5.12 13.44 10.01
N THR A 82 5.55 14.69 9.99
CA THR A 82 4.82 15.79 9.35
C THR A 82 5.62 16.24 8.15
N VAL A 83 4.96 16.39 7.01
CA VAL A 83 5.58 16.83 5.76
C VAL A 83 4.87 18.07 5.23
N ASP A 84 5.65 19.00 4.69
CA ASP A 84 5.12 20.16 3.98
C ASP A 84 4.67 19.75 2.59
N ILE A 85 3.39 19.96 2.29
CA ILE A 85 2.80 19.73 0.97
C ILE A 85 2.53 21.07 0.31
N LYS A 86 3.03 21.24 -0.91
CA LYS A 86 2.69 22.40 -1.73
C LYS A 86 1.21 22.34 -2.12
N ASP A 87 0.46 23.36 -1.73
CA ASP A 87 -0.94 23.53 -2.11
C ASP A 87 -1.06 24.80 -2.95
N ASP A 88 -1.10 24.62 -4.28
CA ASP A 88 -1.16 25.72 -5.24
C ASP A 88 -2.45 26.56 -5.08
N SER A 89 -3.49 26.02 -4.43
CA SER A 89 -4.74 26.74 -4.18
C SER A 89 -4.69 27.67 -2.96
N ARG A 90 -3.77 27.43 -2.02
CA ARG A 90 -3.70 28.16 -0.74
C ARG A 90 -2.52 29.14 -0.64
N GLY A 91 -1.64 29.18 -1.64
CA GLY A 91 -0.50 30.10 -1.70
C GLY A 91 0.57 29.90 -0.61
N ARG A 92 0.41 28.93 0.29
CA ARG A 92 1.38 28.56 1.33
C ARG A 92 1.44 27.04 1.50
N PRO A 93 2.61 26.46 1.85
CA PRO A 93 2.72 25.05 2.18
C PRO A 93 1.77 24.65 3.33
N VAL A 94 1.18 23.46 3.23
CA VAL A 94 0.32 22.89 4.27
C VAL A 94 1.01 21.67 4.85
N GLN A 95 1.17 21.65 6.17
CA GLN A 95 1.67 20.48 6.88
C GLN A 95 0.63 19.37 6.92
N LYS A 96 1.02 18.16 6.50
CA LYS A 96 0.21 16.94 6.61
C LYS A 96 0.96 15.88 7.38
N ALA A 97 0.25 15.15 8.23
CA ALA A 97 0.75 13.92 8.81
C ALA A 97 1.03 12.90 7.69
N LYS A 98 2.15 12.21 7.79
CA LYS A 98 2.58 11.10 6.94
C LYS A 98 2.81 9.88 7.82
N ILE A 99 2.39 8.71 7.34
CA ILE A 99 2.73 7.42 7.92
C ILE A 99 3.50 6.58 6.90
N GLU A 100 4.45 5.79 7.38
CA GLU A 100 5.25 4.83 6.62
C GLU A 100 5.37 3.54 7.45
N ILE A 101 4.88 2.43 6.90
CA ILE A 101 4.91 1.10 7.53
C ILE A 101 5.67 0.15 6.59
N LEU A 102 6.75 -0.45 7.08
CA LEU A 102 7.43 -1.55 6.40
C LEU A 102 6.93 -2.87 6.99
N LEU A 103 6.36 -3.71 6.13
CA LEU A 103 5.92 -5.06 6.46
C LEU A 103 6.82 -6.08 5.77
N GLY A 104 7.12 -7.18 6.45
CA GLY A 104 7.79 -8.35 5.87
C GLY A 104 6.91 -9.58 5.95
N LYS A 105 7.15 -10.54 5.04
CA LYS A 105 6.53 -11.88 5.10
C LYS A 105 6.78 -12.54 6.45
N THR A 106 5.76 -13.23 6.96
CA THR A 106 5.92 -14.25 8.00
C THR A 106 6.46 -15.56 7.40
N ALA A 107 6.84 -16.51 8.26
CA ALA A 107 7.22 -17.85 7.81
C ALA A 107 6.05 -18.59 7.12
N ASN A 108 4.82 -18.33 7.56
CA ASN A 108 3.62 -19.02 7.08
C ASN A 108 3.01 -18.36 5.84
N PHE A 109 3.61 -17.28 5.33
CA PHE A 109 3.00 -16.47 4.28
C PHE A 109 2.73 -17.28 3.00
N ASP A 110 3.73 -18.02 2.51
CA ASP A 110 3.62 -18.72 1.24
C ASP A 110 2.59 -19.88 1.33
N GLU A 111 2.50 -20.55 2.48
CA GLU A 111 1.48 -21.58 2.77
C GLU A 111 0.07 -20.99 2.81
N LEU A 112 -0.14 -19.89 3.52
CA LEU A 112 -1.45 -19.23 3.63
C LEU A 112 -1.91 -18.64 2.29
N MET A 113 -0.98 -18.15 1.47
CA MET A 113 -1.30 -17.68 0.12
C MET A 113 -1.68 -18.83 -0.82
N ALA A 114 -1.04 -19.99 -0.70
CA ALA A 114 -1.40 -21.18 -1.48
C ALA A 114 -2.75 -21.76 -1.05
N ALA A 115 -3.02 -21.83 0.25
CA ALA A 115 -4.31 -22.30 0.79
C ALA A 115 -5.47 -21.41 0.30
N ALA A 116 -5.32 -20.09 0.37
CA ALA A 116 -6.34 -19.16 -0.13
C ALA A 116 -6.59 -19.30 -1.64
N ALA A 117 -5.54 -19.56 -2.43
CA ALA A 117 -5.70 -19.78 -3.87
C ALA A 117 -6.41 -21.10 -4.22
N ALA A 118 -6.27 -22.13 -3.38
CA ALA A 118 -7.00 -23.39 -3.53
C ALA A 118 -8.48 -23.24 -3.16
N GLU A 119 -8.78 -22.53 -2.06
CA GLU A 119 -10.16 -22.25 -1.63
C GLU A 119 -10.94 -21.37 -2.63
N ASP A 120 -10.27 -20.37 -3.23
CA ASP A 120 -10.87 -19.54 -4.29
C ASP A 120 -11.12 -20.34 -5.59
N GLY A 121 -10.36 -21.42 -5.82
CA GLY A 121 -10.55 -22.33 -6.96
C GLY A 121 -11.69 -23.33 -6.75
N GLU A 122 -11.87 -23.84 -5.54
CA GLU A 122 -12.91 -24.83 -5.21
C GLU A 122 -14.32 -24.23 -5.14
N ASN A 123 -14.46 -22.94 -4.83
CA ASN A 123 -15.76 -22.24 -4.87
C ASN A 123 -16.22 -21.86 -6.30
N GLY A 124 -15.36 -22.01 -7.32
CA GLY A 124 -15.70 -21.73 -8.72
C GLY A 124 -16.48 -22.85 -9.43
N ASP A 125 -16.43 -24.08 -8.93
CA ASP A 125 -17.07 -25.25 -9.55
C ASP A 125 -18.48 -25.56 -8.98
N ALA A 126 -18.93 -24.86 -7.93
CA ALA A 126 -20.23 -25.10 -7.30
C ALA A 126 -21.40 -24.29 -7.88
N GLU A 127 -21.15 -23.31 -8.76
CA GLU A 127 -22.21 -22.44 -9.32
C GLU A 127 -22.72 -22.88 -10.72
N GLU A 128 -22.14 -23.90 -11.36
CA GLU A 128 -22.51 -24.32 -12.74
C GLU A 128 -23.44 -25.54 -12.85
N GLN A 129 -24.05 -26.03 -11.76
CA GLN A 129 -24.98 -27.19 -11.79
C GLN A 129 -26.43 -26.92 -11.36
N THR A 130 -26.87 -25.66 -11.31
CA THR A 130 -28.31 -25.38 -11.15
C THR A 130 -28.77 -24.24 -12.05
N THR A 131 -29.01 -24.54 -13.33
CA THR A 131 -30.11 -23.97 -14.15
C THR A 131 -30.34 -24.87 -15.36
#